data_AF-A0A817RMR2-F1
#
_entry.id   AF-A0A817RMR2-F1
#
_cell.length_a   1.000
_cell.length_b   1.000
_cell.length_c   1.000
_cell.angle_alpha   90.00
_cell.angle_beta   90.00
_cell.angle_gamma   90.00
#
_symmetry.space_group_name_H-M   'P 1'
#
loop_
_entity.id
_entity.type
_entity.pdbx_description
1 polymer ?
#
loop_
_entity_poly.entity_id
_entity_poly.type
_entity_poly.pdbx_seq_one_letter_code
_entity_poly.pdbx_strand_id
1 'polypeptide(L)'
;MNKDIELQVRRKNSRLIIPDSEDSTATGPIMGYAQEPLVPLSEACIPLVPIVYNILMYASTALENTSDKPSDGFTQDESASICLYTMEWNDGHRSLYSILNETLRAADHEQLQPWF
;
A
#
# COMPACT_ATOMS: atom_id res chain seq x y z
N MET A 1 1.18 9.45 46.34
CA MET A 1 2.02 9.46 45.12
C MET A 1 1.38 8.46 44.17
N ASN A 2 0.50 8.94 43.29
CA ASN A 2 -0.52 8.13 42.64
C ASN A 2 -0.01 7.49 41.34
N LYS A 3 -0.35 6.22 41.15
CA LYS A 3 -0.05 5.37 39.98
C LYS A 3 -0.79 5.80 38.69
N ASP A 4 -1.48 6.93 38.71
CA ASP A 4 -2.35 7.40 37.62
C ASP A 4 -1.59 8.06 36.46
N ILE A 5 -0.28 8.29 36.59
CA ILE A 5 0.54 8.93 35.55
C ILE A 5 1.11 7.91 34.56
N GLU A 6 1.16 6.62 34.90
CA GLU A 6 1.83 5.60 34.06
C GLU A 6 0.93 4.99 32.97
N LEU A 7 -0.36 5.32 32.94
CA LEU A 7 -1.33 4.74 31.99
C LEU A 7 -1.59 5.60 30.73
N GLN A 8 -1.04 6.82 30.64
CA GLN A 8 -1.33 7.73 29.52
C GLN A 8 -0.43 7.56 28.28
N VAL A 9 0.53 6.63 28.30
CA VAL A 9 1.42 6.36 27.14
C VAL A 9 1.20 4.96 26.55
N ARG A 10 -0.02 4.43 26.66
CA ARG A 10 -0.42 3.29 25.82
C ARG A 10 -0.77 3.81 24.43
N ARG A 11 0.25 3.78 23.57
CA ARG A 11 0.24 3.96 22.12
C ARG A 11 -1.11 3.58 21.53
N LYS A 12 -1.78 4.59 20.96
CA LYS A 12 -3.02 4.50 20.18
C LYS A 12 -2.76 3.84 18.83
N ASN A 13 -2.03 2.72 18.81
CA ASN A 13 -2.01 1.81 17.66
C ASN A 13 -3.17 0.84 17.86
N SER A 14 -4.39 1.37 17.79
CA SER A 14 -5.53 0.53 17.48
C SER A 14 -5.24 -0.04 16.10
N ARG A 15 -4.83 -1.31 16.03
CA ARG A 15 -5.07 -2.08 14.82
C ARG A 15 -6.54 -1.84 14.50
N LEU A 16 -6.84 -1.37 13.29
CA LEU A 16 -8.21 -1.26 12.81
C LEU A 16 -8.73 -2.70 12.73
N ILE A 17 -9.19 -3.24 13.86
CA ILE A 17 -10.13 -4.34 13.87
C ILE A 17 -11.38 -3.67 13.34
N ILE A 18 -11.70 -3.95 12.07
CA ILE A 18 -12.98 -3.58 11.49
C ILE A 18 -14.00 -4.19 12.47
N PRO A 19 -14.78 -3.37 13.21
CA PRO A 19 -15.82 -3.95 14.04
C PRO A 19 -16.75 -4.70 13.09
N ASP A 20 -17.11 -5.93 13.44
CA ASP A 20 -18.12 -6.72 12.74
C ASP A 20 -19.44 -5.93 12.77
N SER A 21 -19.61 -4.98 11.88
CA SER A 21 -20.91 -4.43 11.52
C SER A 21 -21.58 -5.51 10.69
N GLU A 22 -22.74 -5.98 11.12
CA GLU A 22 -23.51 -7.07 10.49
C GLU A 22 -23.95 -6.78 9.04
N ASP A 23 -23.60 -5.61 8.48
CA ASP A 23 -23.75 -5.23 7.07
C ASP A 23 -22.42 -5.21 6.30
N SER A 24 -21.41 -5.98 6.71
CA SER A 24 -20.24 -6.20 5.86
C SER A 24 -20.63 -7.14 4.72
N THR A 25 -21.02 -6.58 3.57
CA THR A 25 -20.98 -7.32 2.31
C THR A 25 -19.52 -7.63 2.05
N ALA A 26 -19.02 -8.74 2.61
CA ALA A 26 -17.65 -9.18 2.43
C ALA A 26 -17.42 -9.31 0.93
N THR A 27 -16.71 -8.33 0.36
CA THR A 27 -16.34 -8.36 -1.03
C THR A 27 -15.49 -9.61 -1.23
N GLY A 28 -15.87 -10.44 -2.21
CA GLY A 28 -15.19 -11.71 -2.47
C GLY A 28 -13.70 -11.51 -2.78
N PRO A 29 -12.93 -12.59 -2.93
CA PRO A 29 -11.53 -12.47 -3.34
C PRO A 29 -11.40 -11.69 -4.67
N ILE A 30 -10.32 -10.93 -4.82
CA ILE A 30 -9.97 -10.28 -6.08
C ILE A 30 -9.57 -11.37 -7.09
N MET A 31 -10.44 -11.61 -8.06
CA MET A 31 -10.22 -12.58 -9.13
C MET A 31 -9.42 -11.94 -10.27
N GLY A 32 -8.61 -12.70 -10.99
CA GLY A 32 -7.83 -12.20 -12.14
C GLY A 32 -6.40 -11.79 -11.78
N TYR A 33 -6.16 -11.22 -10.60
CA TYR A 33 -4.85 -10.69 -10.20
C TYR A 33 -3.72 -11.73 -10.31
N ALA A 34 -3.96 -12.97 -9.88
CA ALA A 34 -2.96 -14.03 -9.95
C ALA A 34 -2.63 -14.51 -11.38
N GLN A 35 -3.35 -14.02 -12.40
CA GLN A 35 -3.09 -14.30 -13.81
C GLN A 35 -2.31 -13.18 -14.49
N GLU A 36 -2.15 -12.02 -13.85
CA GLU A 36 -1.40 -10.90 -14.40
C GLU A 36 0.10 -11.22 -14.45
N PRO A 37 0.80 -10.81 -15.51
CA PRO A 37 2.22 -11.05 -15.64
C PRO A 37 2.99 -10.21 -14.60
N LEU A 38 4.03 -10.81 -14.02
CA LEU A 38 5.00 -10.03 -13.25
C LEU A 38 5.83 -9.18 -14.21
N VAL A 39 5.74 -7.86 -14.03
CA VAL A 39 6.48 -6.86 -14.81
C VAL A 39 7.38 -6.03 -13.88
N PRO A 40 8.38 -5.31 -14.42
CA PRO A 40 9.18 -4.37 -13.62
C PRO A 40 8.32 -3.33 -12.90
N LEU A 41 8.77 -2.84 -11.75
CA LEU A 41 8.00 -1.92 -10.91
C LEU A 41 7.60 -0.63 -11.66
N SER A 42 8.51 -0.13 -12.50
CA SER A 42 8.27 1.07 -13.31
C SER A 42 7.13 0.88 -14.33
N GLU A 43 7.00 -0.33 -14.89
CA GLU A 43 5.93 -0.69 -15.84
C GLU A 43 4.60 -0.86 -15.11
N ALA A 44 4.60 -1.56 -13.97
CA ALA A 44 3.42 -1.70 -13.11
C ALA A 44 2.84 -0.36 -12.64
N CYS A 45 3.67 0.69 -12.56
CA CYS A 45 3.22 2.03 -12.16
C CYS A 45 2.58 2.85 -13.30
N ILE A 46 2.71 2.43 -14.57
CA ILE A 46 2.19 3.18 -15.73
C ILE A 46 0.66 3.38 -15.64
N PRO A 47 -0.16 2.35 -15.35
CA PRO A 47 -1.61 2.50 -15.23
C PRO A 47 -2.03 3.42 -14.07
N LEU A 48 -1.14 3.63 -13.09
CA LEU A 48 -1.39 4.43 -11.89
C LEU A 48 -1.09 5.91 -12.07
N VAL A 49 -0.41 6.32 -13.15
CA VAL A 49 -0.07 7.72 -13.45
C VAL A 49 -1.26 8.69 -13.34
N PRO A 50 -2.47 8.40 -13.88
CA PRO A 50 -3.61 9.31 -13.76
C PRO A 50 -4.25 9.31 -12.36
N ILE A 51 -3.88 8.39 -11.47
CA ILE A 51 -4.53 8.15 -10.16
C ILE A 51 -3.65 8.64 -9.01
N VAL A 52 -2.34 8.35 -9.08
CA VAL A 52 -1.40 8.56 -7.99
C VAL A 52 -0.37 9.61 -8.38
N TYR A 53 -0.36 10.70 -7.62
CA TYR A 53 0.53 11.83 -7.85
C TYR A 53 2.00 11.40 -7.91
N ASN A 54 2.69 11.76 -8.99
CA ASN A 54 4.11 11.53 -9.23
C ASN A 54 4.59 10.08 -9.01
N ILE A 55 3.73 9.08 -9.24
CA ILE A 55 4.03 7.67 -8.92
C ILE A 55 5.33 7.16 -9.55
N LEU A 56 5.63 7.52 -10.79
CA LEU A 56 6.86 7.08 -11.47
C LEU A 56 8.13 7.64 -10.82
N MET A 57 8.09 8.89 -10.35
CA MET A 57 9.22 9.50 -9.64
C MET A 57 9.47 8.75 -8.33
N TYR A 58 8.41 8.49 -7.56
CA TYR A 58 8.52 7.77 -6.30
C TYR A 58 8.91 6.30 -6.49
N ALA A 59 8.47 5.65 -7.57
CA ALA A 59 8.94 4.31 -7.95
C ALA A 59 10.46 4.31 -8.25
N SER A 60 10.96 5.32 -8.97
CA SER A 60 12.41 5.50 -9.18
C SER A 60 13.15 5.67 -7.86
N THR A 61 12.65 6.54 -6.98
CA THR A 61 13.23 6.75 -5.65
C THR A 61 13.22 5.47 -4.80
N ALA A 62 12.16 4.66 -4.88
CA ALA A 62 12.10 3.38 -4.18
C ALA A 62 13.13 2.38 -4.72
N LEU A 63 13.32 2.32 -6.05
CA LEU A 63 14.36 1.49 -6.68
C LEU A 63 15.77 1.93 -6.29
N GLU A 64 16.06 3.24 -6.35
CA GLU A 64 17.35 3.82 -5.99
C GLU A 64 17.73 3.57 -4.53
N ASN A 65 16.74 3.53 -3.63
CA ASN A 65 16.93 3.23 -2.22
C ASN A 65 16.98 1.72 -1.90
N THR A 66 16.73 0.87 -2.89
CA THR A 66 16.68 -0.58 -2.73
C THR A 66 17.93 -1.22 -3.33
N SER A 67 18.57 -2.11 -2.56
CA SER A 67 19.73 -2.88 -3.04
C SER A 67 19.39 -3.68 -4.30
N ASP A 68 20.28 -3.66 -5.30
CA ASP A 68 20.17 -4.49 -6.51
C ASP A 68 20.16 -6.00 -6.19
N LYS A 69 20.64 -6.39 -5.00
CA LYS A 69 20.62 -7.78 -4.49
C LYS A 69 20.14 -7.79 -3.04
N PRO A 70 18.82 -7.80 -2.81
CA PRO A 70 18.24 -7.99 -1.49
C PRO A 70 18.69 -9.33 -0.87
N SER A 71 18.95 -9.37 0.44
CA SER A 71 19.47 -10.57 1.13
C SER A 71 18.37 -11.59 1.51
N ASP A 72 17.12 -11.23 1.31
CA ASP A 72 15.91 -11.99 1.67
C ASP A 72 15.38 -12.84 0.51
N GLY A 73 16.04 -12.83 -0.64
CA GLY A 73 15.67 -13.61 -1.82
C GLY A 73 14.66 -12.94 -2.74
N PHE A 74 14.29 -11.68 -2.45
CA PHE A 74 13.51 -10.88 -3.37
C PHE A 74 14.37 -10.31 -4.50
N THR A 75 13.70 -10.04 -5.62
CA THR A 75 14.23 -9.15 -6.67
C THR A 75 14.24 -7.70 -6.16
N GLN A 76 15.06 -6.86 -6.79
CA GLN A 76 15.06 -5.43 -6.48
C GLN A 76 13.68 -4.80 -6.67
N ASP A 77 12.94 -5.16 -7.73
CA ASP A 77 11.59 -4.66 -8.00
C ASP A 77 10.60 -5.05 -6.87
N GLU A 78 10.64 -6.29 -6.40
CA GLU A 78 9.79 -6.75 -5.28
C GLU A 78 10.10 -5.97 -4.00
N SER A 79 11.37 -5.85 -3.62
CA SER A 79 11.76 -5.07 -2.43
C SER A 79 11.41 -3.58 -2.58
N ALA A 80 11.62 -3.02 -3.78
CA ALA A 80 11.28 -1.63 -4.07
C ALA A 80 9.77 -1.39 -4.05
N SER A 81 8.95 -2.38 -4.43
CA SER A 81 7.49 -2.26 -4.35
C SER A 81 7.01 -2.13 -2.90
N ILE A 82 7.64 -2.87 -1.97
CA ILE A 82 7.36 -2.77 -0.53
C ILE A 82 7.83 -1.40 -0.02
N CYS A 83 9.02 -0.95 -0.42
CA CYS A 83 9.53 0.38 -0.09
C CYS A 83 8.55 1.47 -0.56
N LEU A 84 8.13 1.43 -1.83
CA LEU A 84 7.18 2.35 -2.44
C LEU A 84 5.84 2.37 -1.70
N TYR A 85 5.31 1.20 -1.33
CA TYR A 85 4.07 1.09 -0.57
C TYR A 85 4.19 1.77 0.81
N THR A 86 5.31 1.62 1.50
CA THR A 86 5.50 2.21 2.84
C THR A 86 6.00 3.65 2.83
N MET A 87 6.32 4.21 1.66
CA MET A 87 6.90 5.54 1.52
C MET A 87 5.84 6.64 1.72
N GLU A 88 6.20 7.68 2.47
CA GLU A 88 5.38 8.88 2.66
C GLU A 88 5.55 9.85 1.50
N TRP A 89 4.44 10.48 1.08
CA TRP A 89 4.48 11.53 0.08
C TRP A 89 4.70 12.89 0.77
N ASN A 90 5.37 13.79 0.05
CA ASN A 90 5.60 15.15 0.53
C ASN A 90 4.38 16.03 0.20
N ASP A 91 4.34 17.22 0.80
CA ASP A 91 3.44 18.32 0.42
C ASP A 91 1.93 18.01 0.54
N GLY A 92 1.56 17.05 1.39
CA GLY A 92 0.15 16.73 1.68
C GLY A 92 -0.55 15.91 0.60
N HIS A 93 0.17 15.41 -0.40
CA HIS A 93 -0.38 14.47 -1.38
C HIS A 93 -0.62 13.10 -0.74
N ARG A 94 -1.64 12.40 -1.23
CA ARG A 94 -1.92 11.03 -0.79
C ARG A 94 -0.91 10.07 -1.41
N SER A 95 -0.25 9.27 -0.56
CA SER A 95 0.70 8.24 -0.99
C SER A 95 0.02 7.05 -1.64
N LEU A 96 0.81 6.20 -2.31
CA LEU A 96 0.36 4.93 -2.91
C LEU A 96 -0.44 4.09 -1.90
N TYR A 97 0.12 3.83 -0.72
CA TYR A 97 -0.55 3.09 0.36
C TYR A 97 -1.90 3.70 0.74
N SER A 98 -1.97 5.02 0.81
CA SER A 98 -3.18 5.71 1.27
C SER A 98 -4.32 5.58 0.26
N ILE A 99 -4.00 5.61 -1.03
CA ILE A 99 -4.98 5.46 -2.11
C ILE A 99 -5.36 3.98 -2.26
N LEU A 100 -4.37 3.09 -2.40
CA LEU A 100 -4.61 1.66 -2.60
C LEU A 100 -5.45 1.04 -1.49
N ASN A 101 -5.16 1.34 -0.21
CA ASN A 101 -5.95 0.80 0.90
C ASN A 101 -7.38 1.34 0.96
N GLU A 102 -7.63 2.54 0.46
CA GLU A 102 -9.00 3.03 0.31
C GLU A 102 -9.71 2.28 -0.81
N THR A 103 -9.06 2.13 -1.97
CA THR A 103 -9.61 1.40 -3.11
C THR A 103 -9.91 -0.06 -2.77
N LEU A 104 -9.02 -0.75 -2.05
CA LEU A 104 -9.22 -2.13 -1.59
C LEU A 104 -10.39 -2.30 -0.60
N ARG A 105 -10.78 -1.23 0.09
CA ARG A 105 -11.93 -1.22 1.01
C ARG A 105 -13.23 -0.81 0.33
N ALA A 106 -13.16 -0.26 -0.89
CA ALA A 106 -14.34 0.06 -1.66
C ALA A 106 -15.01 -1.25 -2.11
N ALA A 107 -16.35 -1.28 -2.09
CA ALA A 107 -17.12 -2.46 -2.50
C ALA A 107 -17.08 -2.73 -4.01
N ASP A 108 -16.52 -1.80 -4.79
CA ASP A 108 -16.49 -1.84 -6.24
C ASP A 108 -15.13 -2.33 -6.76
N HIS A 109 -15.07 -3.61 -7.14
CA HIS A 109 -13.87 -4.23 -7.67
C HIS A 109 -13.50 -3.76 -9.08
N GLU A 110 -14.40 -3.08 -9.82
CA GLU A 110 -14.02 -2.49 -11.12
C GLU A 110 -12.97 -1.38 -10.92
N GLN A 111 -12.96 -0.72 -9.77
CA GLN A 111 -11.97 0.30 -9.41
C GLN A 111 -10.58 -0.29 -9.12
N LEU A 112 -10.47 -1.62 -9.01
CA LEU A 112 -9.19 -2.31 -8.81
C LEU A 112 -8.46 -2.65 -10.12
N GLN A 113 -9.13 -2.57 -11.28
CA GLN A 113 -8.50 -2.87 -12.58
C GLN A 113 -7.19 -2.12 -12.85
N PRO A 114 -7.04 -0.82 -12.54
CA PRO A 114 -5.77 -0.11 -12.75
C PRO A 114 -4.63 -0.60 -11.84
N TRP A 115 -4.93 -1.43 -10.84
CA TRP A 115 -3.99 -1.96 -9.85
C TRP A 115 -3.64 -3.43 -10.10
N PHE A 116 -4.17 -4.01 -11.18
CA PHE A 116 -3.87 -5.36 -11.63
C PHE A 116 -2.53 -5.39 -12.38
#